data_AF-A0A1M4XRU2-F1
#
_entry.id   AF-A0A1M4XRU2-F1
#
_cell.length_a   1.000
_cell.length_b   1.000
_cell.length_c   1.000
_cell.angle_alpha   90.00
_cell.angle_beta   90.00
_cell.angle_gamma   90.00
#
_symmetry.space_group_name_H-M   'P 1'
#
loop_
_entity.id
_entity.type
_entity.pdbx_description
1 polymer ?
#
loop_
_entity_poly.entity_id
_entity_poly.type
_entity_poly.pdbx_seq_one_letter_code
_entity_poly.pdbx_strand_id
1 'polypeptide(L)'
;MPTTSAKNLFIFNVLDGLREGLSQFSGPSRAALLYAESPGDPMRICDPENLLRGHEPMLKALYLDSDEWRSNAPDTHGMKRFGQIYPEKNLEMAGLISYGGRSRSIFYQMWFTEHHPDMCSVAPTERWLEHAVWLLSHDFATSSAFYTGSSRYVLREYATHAVRDAVMDGLNMMIGWDNRLQVYPILDAVLEISKTPEEGAWPRGELVFVEERFLEEIPFMARFPRLEQPDIKNTKHIRKLLQAVEYSDRQLVSDGRSLVGIARGALPDCRVTADFRGSYGFLHLNGSPVCSFSDGRFHSTNRRAKLVQLEEALLSSSVDSSVAHTLFRITAAIVHGAEEKKHGCTLVLDLNETPIAISGQELDRPLDLQDPAYLDLAKSLAKVDGALHIGRDGRLHRFACLLDGRAVPGEDRARGARFNSALRFTAEHDQLLVVVVSSDRPVSVIQGGVELTAVCRWKPSFSFTTPPPTLSDWISWG
;
A
#
# COMPACT_ATOMS: atom_id res chain seq x y z
N MET A 1 38.35 8.08 -1.52
CA MET A 1 37.08 8.85 -1.49
C MET A 1 36.45 8.73 -2.87
N PRO A 2 35.16 8.41 -2.99
CA PRO A 2 34.48 8.34 -4.29
C PRO A 2 34.51 9.70 -4.99
N THR A 3 34.54 9.72 -6.33
CA THR A 3 34.27 10.95 -7.09
C THR A 3 32.81 11.37 -6.89
N THR A 4 32.52 12.68 -6.95
CA THR A 4 31.16 13.21 -6.78
C THR A 4 30.16 12.54 -7.71
N SER A 5 30.55 12.28 -8.97
CA SER A 5 29.72 11.57 -9.95
C SER A 5 29.40 10.13 -9.56
N ALA A 6 30.32 9.41 -8.90
CA ALA A 6 30.07 8.05 -8.43
C ALA A 6 29.06 8.02 -7.26
N LYS A 7 29.18 8.96 -6.31
CA LYS A 7 28.20 9.08 -5.20
C LYS A 7 26.80 9.38 -5.70
N ASN A 8 26.68 10.28 -6.68
CA ASN A 8 25.41 10.61 -7.30
C ASN A 8 24.78 9.39 -7.99
N LEU A 9 25.60 8.56 -8.65
CA LEU A 9 25.13 7.32 -9.26
C LEU A 9 24.63 6.32 -8.21
N PHE A 10 25.30 6.21 -7.05
CA PHE A 10 24.85 5.35 -5.95
C PHE A 10 23.49 5.79 -5.41
N ILE A 11 23.35 7.09 -5.11
CA ILE A 11 22.08 7.66 -4.64
C ILE A 11 20.96 7.38 -5.65
N PHE A 12 21.21 7.64 -6.94
CA PHE A 12 20.23 7.39 -7.98
C PHE A 12 19.82 5.91 -8.06
N ASN A 13 20.78 4.98 -8.05
CA ASN A 13 20.48 3.55 -8.18
C ASN A 13 19.66 3.02 -6.99
N VAL A 14 19.98 3.47 -5.77
CA VAL A 14 19.23 3.10 -4.56
C VAL A 14 17.83 3.70 -4.61
N LEU A 15 17.70 4.99 -4.94
CA LEU A 15 16.41 5.69 -5.01
C LEU A 15 15.51 5.09 -6.10
N ASP A 16 16.05 4.84 -7.30
CA ASP A 16 15.31 4.29 -8.43
C ASP A 16 14.87 2.84 -8.16
N GLY A 17 15.74 2.02 -7.55
CA GLY A 17 15.41 0.66 -7.12
C GLY A 17 14.34 0.63 -6.03
N LEU A 18 14.44 1.51 -5.04
CA LEU A 18 13.46 1.68 -3.97
C LEU A 18 12.09 2.08 -4.54
N ARG A 19 12.06 3.11 -5.40
CA ARG A 19 10.84 3.58 -6.06
C ARG A 19 10.18 2.48 -6.90
N GLU A 20 10.95 1.79 -7.75
CA GLU A 20 10.43 0.70 -8.59
C GLU A 20 9.88 -0.46 -7.74
N GLY A 21 10.59 -0.84 -6.67
CA GLY A 21 10.18 -1.92 -5.78
C GLY A 21 8.91 -1.60 -4.99
N LEU A 22 8.88 -0.43 -4.34
CA LEU A 22 7.70 0.05 -3.62
C LEU A 22 6.51 0.27 -4.56
N SER A 23 6.75 0.74 -5.80
CA SER A 23 5.69 0.89 -6.79
C SER A 23 5.01 -0.43 -7.16
N GLN A 24 5.77 -1.53 -7.19
CA GLN A 24 5.22 -2.87 -7.43
C GLN A 24 4.49 -3.43 -6.21
N PHE A 25 4.95 -3.09 -4.99
CA PHE A 25 4.40 -3.60 -3.74
C PHE A 25 3.15 -2.83 -3.27
N SER A 26 3.17 -1.49 -3.35
CA SER A 26 2.16 -0.59 -2.79
C SER A 26 1.33 0.19 -3.82
N GLY A 27 1.64 0.02 -5.11
CA GLY A 27 1.14 0.89 -6.17
C GLY A 27 2.03 2.13 -6.33
N PRO A 28 1.71 3.05 -7.27
CA PRO A 28 2.59 4.17 -7.63
C PRO A 28 3.14 4.91 -6.41
N SER A 29 4.45 4.80 -6.17
CA SER A 29 5.13 5.34 -4.99
C SER A 29 6.37 6.11 -5.42
N ARG A 30 6.64 7.22 -4.74
CA ARG A 30 7.83 8.06 -4.91
C ARG A 30 8.81 7.76 -3.78
N ALA A 31 10.05 8.22 -3.97
CA ALA A 31 11.09 8.13 -2.96
C ALA A 31 11.92 9.41 -2.90
N ALA A 32 12.30 9.82 -1.69
CA ALA A 32 13.20 10.94 -1.46
C ALA A 32 14.24 10.60 -0.40
N LEU A 33 15.36 11.33 -0.41
CA LEU A 33 16.48 11.16 0.51
C LEU A 33 16.97 12.52 1.02
N LEU A 34 17.14 12.63 2.33
CA LEU A 34 17.97 13.65 2.98
C LEU A 34 19.26 13.02 3.46
N TYR A 35 20.41 13.66 3.24
CA TYR A 35 21.67 13.12 3.72
C TYR A 35 22.75 14.19 3.99
N ALA A 36 23.67 13.85 4.88
CA ALA A 36 24.92 14.55 5.13
C ALA A 36 26.05 13.52 5.30
N GLU A 37 27.15 13.69 4.56
CA GLU A 37 28.26 12.73 4.60
C GLU A 37 29.07 12.85 5.89
N SER A 38 29.33 14.08 6.32
CA SER A 38 30.08 14.43 7.53
C SER A 38 29.24 15.33 8.47
N PRO A 39 29.58 15.40 9.77
CA PRO A 39 28.86 16.26 10.72
C PRO A 39 28.83 17.75 10.33
N GLY A 40 29.88 18.24 9.67
CA GLY A 40 29.97 19.63 9.22
C GLY A 40 29.34 19.91 7.84
N ASP A 41 28.93 18.87 7.11
CA ASP A 41 28.40 19.05 5.76
C ASP A 41 26.95 19.53 5.80
N PRO A 42 26.54 20.48 4.93
CA PRO A 42 25.15 20.91 4.86
C PRO A 42 24.23 19.74 4.52
N MET A 43 23.01 19.76 5.06
CA MET A 43 21.98 18.78 4.70
C MET A 43 21.67 18.91 3.20
N ARG A 44 21.75 17.80 2.47
CA ARG A 44 21.40 17.73 1.05
C ARG A 44 20.09 16.98 0.86
N ILE A 45 19.36 17.34 -0.19
CA ILE A 45 18.07 16.75 -0.54
C ILE A 45 18.08 16.20 -1.96
N CYS A 46 17.57 14.98 -2.09
CA CYS A 46 17.32 14.30 -3.34
C CYS A 46 15.83 13.95 -3.38
N ASP A 47 15.05 14.81 -4.02
CA ASP A 47 13.60 14.66 -4.16
C ASP A 47 13.18 14.83 -5.62
N PRO A 48 13.41 13.81 -6.47
CA PRO A 48 13.17 13.93 -7.90
C PRO A 48 11.68 14.14 -8.22
N GLU A 49 10.78 13.46 -7.50
CA GLU A 49 9.34 13.43 -7.81
C GLU A 49 8.50 14.34 -6.89
N ASN A 50 9.15 15.31 -6.24
CA ASN A 50 8.53 16.32 -5.37
C ASN A 50 7.68 15.67 -4.24
N LEU A 51 8.18 14.58 -3.66
CA LEU A 51 7.54 13.89 -2.53
C LEU A 51 7.52 14.77 -1.28
N LEU A 52 8.57 15.56 -1.04
CA LEU A 52 8.75 16.33 0.18
C LEU A 52 8.15 17.75 0.09
N ARG A 53 7.58 18.13 -1.06
CA ARG A 53 6.89 19.41 -1.25
C ARG A 53 5.66 19.50 -0.33
N GLY A 54 5.47 20.66 0.29
CA GLY A 54 4.47 20.90 1.33
C GLY A 54 4.97 20.62 2.75
N HIS A 55 6.15 19.98 2.91
CA HIS A 55 6.77 19.71 4.20
C HIS A 55 7.95 20.64 4.53
N GLU A 56 8.18 21.69 3.73
CA GLU A 56 9.26 22.67 3.92
C GLU A 56 9.35 23.23 5.36
N PRO A 57 8.23 23.62 6.02
CA PRO A 57 8.31 24.18 7.37
C PRO A 57 8.89 23.21 8.40
N MET A 58 8.51 21.94 8.31
CA MET A 58 8.98 20.92 9.25
C MET A 58 10.41 20.50 8.96
N LEU A 59 10.79 20.37 7.68
CA LEU A 59 12.18 20.09 7.30
C LEU A 59 13.12 21.23 7.72
N LYS A 60 12.67 22.48 7.59
CA LYS A 60 13.40 23.64 8.09
C LYS A 60 13.60 23.57 9.60
N ALA A 61 12.53 23.30 10.35
CA ALA A 61 12.58 23.20 11.81
C ALA A 61 13.55 22.10 12.28
N LEU A 62 13.54 20.93 11.64
CA LEU A 62 14.36 19.78 12.03
C LEU A 62 15.84 19.92 11.68
N TYR A 63 16.17 20.54 10.55
CA TYR A 63 17.53 20.48 9.99
C TYR A 63 18.25 21.81 9.79
N LEU A 64 17.52 22.92 9.75
CA LEU A 64 18.09 24.26 9.53
C LEU A 64 17.97 25.16 10.76
N ASP A 65 16.84 25.10 11.46
CA ASP A 65 16.61 25.88 12.68
C ASP A 65 17.18 25.18 13.94
N SER A 66 17.54 23.90 13.81
CA SER A 66 18.09 23.06 14.88
C SER A 66 19.34 22.30 14.41
N ASP A 67 20.37 22.28 15.26
CA ASP A 67 21.57 21.45 15.10
C ASP A 67 21.48 20.13 15.91
N GLU A 68 20.33 19.81 16.52
CA GLU A 68 20.16 18.61 17.36
C GLU A 68 20.52 17.31 16.63
N TRP A 69 20.19 17.24 15.35
CA TRP A 69 20.52 16.08 14.50
C TRP A 69 22.04 15.87 14.37
N ARG A 70 22.86 16.91 14.57
CA ARG A 70 24.33 16.84 14.60
C ARG A 70 24.89 16.72 16.02
N SER A 71 24.37 17.49 16.97
CA SER A 71 24.94 17.61 18.32
C SER A 71 24.72 16.38 19.19
N ASN A 72 23.60 15.69 19.00
CA ASN A 72 23.22 14.49 19.77
C ASN A 72 23.61 13.19 19.05
N ALA A 73 24.52 13.27 18.08
CA ALA A 73 24.94 12.13 17.28
C ALA A 73 25.75 11.11 18.09
N PRO A 74 25.46 9.80 17.96
CA PRO A 74 26.36 8.79 18.47
C PRO A 74 27.70 8.86 17.72
N ASP A 75 28.80 8.52 18.41
CA ASP A 75 30.11 8.44 17.77
C ASP A 75 30.15 7.27 16.77
N THR A 76 30.20 7.60 15.48
CA THR A 76 30.31 6.62 14.39
C THR A 76 31.75 6.29 14.01
N HIS A 77 32.76 6.96 14.58
CA HIS A 77 34.17 6.70 14.27
C HIS A 77 34.63 5.31 14.71
N GLY A 78 34.07 4.81 15.83
CA GLY A 78 34.28 3.45 16.34
C GLY A 78 33.57 2.37 15.54
N MET A 79 32.66 2.72 14.62
CA MET A 79 31.91 1.75 13.85
C MET A 79 32.78 1.10 12.77
N LYS A 80 32.54 -0.19 12.54
CA LYS A 80 33.04 -0.90 11.37
C LYS A 80 32.50 -0.21 10.11
N ARG A 81 33.35 -0.07 9.09
CA ARG A 81 32.94 0.50 7.79
C ARG A 81 31.83 -0.29 7.10
N PHE A 82 31.62 -1.55 7.50
CA PHE A 82 30.62 -2.44 6.94
C PHE A 82 29.77 -3.04 8.06
N GLY A 83 28.46 -3.14 7.83
CA GLY A 83 27.57 -3.93 8.68
C GLY A 83 27.20 -3.28 10.02
N GLN A 84 27.52 -2.01 10.25
CA GLN A 84 27.08 -1.27 11.44
C GLN A 84 26.39 0.04 11.06
N ILE A 85 25.13 0.16 11.48
CA ILE A 85 24.28 1.33 11.29
C ILE A 85 23.58 1.61 12.61
N TYR A 86 23.58 2.87 13.01
CA TYR A 86 22.73 3.37 14.08
C TYR A 86 21.40 3.82 13.47
N PRO A 87 20.26 3.17 13.79
CA PRO A 87 18.99 3.48 13.16
C PRO A 87 18.43 4.83 13.64
N GLU A 88 17.84 5.57 12.72
CA GLU A 88 17.04 6.77 13.00
C GLU A 88 15.58 6.46 12.67
N LYS A 89 14.69 6.65 13.65
CA LYS A 89 13.28 6.26 13.52
C LYS A 89 12.50 7.21 12.62
N ASN A 90 11.27 6.80 12.31
CA ASN A 90 10.30 7.60 11.56
C ASN A 90 10.13 8.99 12.19
N LEU A 91 10.11 10.01 11.34
CA LEU A 91 9.91 11.42 11.73
C LEU A 91 8.42 11.75 11.92
N GLU A 92 7.52 10.79 11.69
CA GLU A 92 6.07 10.90 11.87
C GLU A 92 5.45 12.04 11.04
N MET A 93 5.99 12.25 9.84
CA MET A 93 5.49 13.27 8.92
C MET A 93 4.16 12.83 8.29
N ALA A 94 3.17 13.72 8.27
CA ALA A 94 1.85 13.41 7.73
C ALA A 94 1.94 12.90 6.28
N GLY A 95 1.32 11.75 5.99
CA GLY A 95 1.30 11.17 4.65
C GLY A 95 2.61 10.52 4.20
N LEU A 96 3.64 10.44 5.04
CA LEU A 96 4.94 9.85 4.71
C LEU A 96 5.34 8.76 5.70
N ILE A 97 6.12 7.81 5.19
CA ILE A 97 6.86 6.83 5.98
C ILE A 97 8.33 7.19 5.84
N SER A 98 9.05 7.32 6.95
CA SER A 98 10.49 7.57 6.92
C SER A 98 11.28 6.58 7.76
N TYR A 99 12.51 6.33 7.34
CA TYR A 99 13.49 5.57 8.11
C TYR A 99 14.88 6.06 7.74
N GLY A 100 15.72 6.24 8.75
CA GLY A 100 17.06 6.75 8.55
C GLY A 100 18.11 5.92 9.26
N GLY A 101 19.35 6.37 9.13
CA GLY A 101 20.42 5.83 9.92
C GLY A 101 21.72 6.59 9.75
N ARG A 102 22.64 6.28 10.64
CA ARG A 102 23.99 6.82 10.66
C ARG A 102 24.98 5.68 10.51
N SER A 103 26.02 5.92 9.73
CA SER A 103 27.11 4.98 9.56
C SER A 103 28.43 5.74 9.52
N ARG A 104 29.53 4.99 9.43
CA ARG A 104 30.85 5.59 9.24
C ARG A 104 31.04 6.22 7.86
N SER A 105 30.32 5.74 6.85
CA SER A 105 30.42 6.22 5.47
C SER A 105 29.46 7.37 5.17
N ILE A 106 28.35 7.48 5.91
CA ILE A 106 27.36 8.55 5.81
C ILE A 106 26.94 8.93 7.24
N PHE A 107 27.31 10.14 7.66
CA PHE A 107 26.99 10.62 9.00
C PHE A 107 25.49 10.63 9.31
N TYR A 108 24.68 11.05 8.34
CA TYR A 108 23.23 11.06 8.48
C TYR A 108 22.56 10.80 7.13
N GLN A 109 21.55 9.92 7.11
CA GLN A 109 20.64 9.75 5.99
C GLN A 109 19.22 9.45 6.49
N MET A 110 18.22 9.97 5.79
CA MET A 110 16.80 9.74 6.05
C MET A 110 16.07 9.53 4.73
N TRP A 111 15.42 8.39 4.58
CA TRP A 111 14.66 8.01 3.39
C TRP A 111 13.17 8.20 3.62
N PHE A 112 12.44 8.53 2.56
CA PHE A 112 11.00 8.80 2.59
C PHE A 112 10.27 8.09 1.45
N THR A 113 9.03 7.69 1.71
CA THR A 113 8.04 7.26 0.71
C THR A 113 6.63 7.59 1.22
N GLU A 114 5.61 7.51 0.36
CA GLU A 114 4.23 7.77 0.75
C GLU A 114 3.68 6.73 1.74
N HIS A 115 2.89 7.23 2.69
CA HIS A 115 1.95 6.42 3.43
C HIS A 115 0.64 6.27 2.63
N HIS A 116 0.50 5.15 1.91
CA HIS A 116 -0.75 4.89 1.17
C HIS A 116 -1.89 4.54 2.14
N PRO A 117 -3.10 5.11 1.98
CA PRO A 117 -4.21 4.93 2.92
C PRO A 117 -4.76 3.50 2.94
N ASP A 118 -4.50 2.73 1.88
CA ASP A 118 -4.91 1.34 1.77
C ASP A 118 -3.83 0.36 2.24
N MET A 119 -2.77 0.78 2.93
CA MET A 119 -1.77 -0.16 3.45
C MET A 119 -2.36 -1.05 4.56
N CYS A 120 -2.03 -2.35 4.54
CA CYS A 120 -2.27 -3.28 5.65
C CYS A 120 -1.44 -2.89 6.88
N SER A 121 -0.15 -2.63 6.66
CA SER A 121 0.81 -2.22 7.67
C SER A 121 1.98 -1.48 7.00
N VAL A 122 2.59 -0.54 7.73
CA VAL A 122 3.80 0.16 7.29
C VAL A 122 5.07 -0.68 7.48
N ALA A 123 5.02 -1.74 8.29
CA ALA A 123 6.21 -2.48 8.72
C ALA A 123 7.04 -3.04 7.55
N PRO A 124 6.47 -3.70 6.51
CA PRO A 124 7.26 -4.12 5.36
C PRO A 124 7.91 -2.94 4.60
N THR A 125 7.20 -1.83 4.47
CA THR A 125 7.75 -0.62 3.83
C THR A 125 8.90 -0.03 4.63
N GLU A 126 8.81 0.00 5.96
CA GLU A 126 9.92 0.43 6.84
C GLU A 126 11.13 -0.49 6.70
N ARG A 127 10.95 -1.81 6.59
CA ARG A 127 12.07 -2.75 6.31
C ARG A 127 12.75 -2.45 4.98
N TRP A 128 11.98 -2.01 3.98
CA TRP A 128 12.50 -1.60 2.68
C TRP A 128 13.38 -0.35 2.78
N LEU A 129 12.92 0.66 3.54
CA LEU A 129 13.69 1.88 3.80
C LEU A 129 14.93 1.60 4.65
N GLU A 130 14.82 0.73 5.65
CA GLU A 130 15.95 0.21 6.43
C GLU A 130 17.00 -0.42 5.50
N HIS A 131 16.57 -1.27 4.57
CA HIS A 131 17.50 -1.90 3.63
C HIS A 131 18.14 -0.88 2.66
N ALA A 132 17.43 0.19 2.28
CA ALA A 132 17.99 1.28 1.49
C ALA A 132 19.11 2.03 2.26
N VAL A 133 18.92 2.27 3.56
CA VAL A 133 19.95 2.84 4.45
C VAL A 133 21.21 1.97 4.45
N TRP A 134 21.04 0.64 4.55
CA TRP A 134 22.13 -0.34 4.50
C TRP A 134 22.90 -0.32 3.19
N LEU A 135 22.19 -0.40 2.06
CA LEU A 135 22.79 -0.47 0.73
C LEU A 135 23.51 0.82 0.37
N LEU A 136 22.94 2.00 0.65
CA LEU A 136 23.62 3.27 0.36
C LEU A 136 24.89 3.44 1.20
N SER A 137 24.84 3.12 2.50
CA SER A 137 26.03 3.14 3.36
C SER A 137 27.11 2.18 2.86
N HIS A 138 26.72 1.00 2.38
CA HIS A 138 27.63 0.02 1.79
C HIS A 138 28.28 0.54 0.51
N ASP A 139 27.49 1.08 -0.43
CA ASP A 139 27.98 1.62 -1.71
C ASP A 139 28.96 2.79 -1.49
N PHE A 140 28.70 3.66 -0.51
CA PHE A 140 29.63 4.73 -0.14
C PHE A 140 30.94 4.19 0.44
N ALA A 141 30.87 3.12 1.25
CA ALA A 141 32.04 2.46 1.83
C ALA A 141 32.88 1.68 0.82
N THR A 142 32.28 1.12 -0.24
CA THR A 142 32.95 0.30 -1.28
C THR A 142 33.42 1.06 -2.51
N SER A 143 33.24 2.38 -2.55
CA SER A 143 33.54 3.29 -3.68
C SER A 143 34.88 3.18 -4.43
N SER A 144 35.86 2.42 -3.93
CA SER A 144 37.12 2.12 -4.61
C SER A 144 37.16 0.74 -5.29
N ALA A 145 36.11 -0.07 -5.16
CA ALA A 145 35.98 -1.42 -5.71
C ALA A 145 34.93 -1.45 -6.84
N PHE A 146 34.97 -2.50 -7.68
CA PHE A 146 34.06 -2.69 -8.82
C PHE A 146 32.59 -2.50 -8.42
N TYR A 147 32.00 -1.36 -8.79
CA TYR A 147 30.59 -1.10 -8.57
C TYR A 147 29.74 -1.82 -9.62
N THR A 148 28.88 -2.73 -9.17
CA THR A 148 28.03 -3.57 -10.04
C THR A 148 26.61 -3.03 -10.18
N GLY A 149 26.22 -2.00 -9.43
CA GLY A 149 24.84 -1.50 -9.42
C GLY A 149 23.82 -2.47 -8.81
N SER A 150 24.27 -3.49 -8.07
CA SER A 150 23.39 -4.54 -7.51
C SER A 150 22.32 -3.99 -6.56
N SER A 151 22.61 -2.90 -5.84
CA SER A 151 21.69 -2.26 -4.89
C SER A 151 20.34 -1.92 -5.52
N ARG A 152 20.32 -1.50 -6.79
CA ARG A 152 19.08 -1.22 -7.53
C ARG A 152 18.22 -2.47 -7.68
N TYR A 153 18.82 -3.57 -8.13
CA TYR A 153 18.11 -4.82 -8.39
C TYR A 153 17.62 -5.47 -7.11
N VAL A 154 18.42 -5.41 -6.04
CA VAL A 154 18.03 -5.92 -4.71
C VAL A 154 16.81 -5.17 -4.20
N LEU A 155 16.83 -3.83 -4.21
CA LEU A 155 15.70 -3.03 -3.74
C LEU A 155 14.47 -3.18 -4.62
N ARG A 156 14.63 -3.39 -5.92
CA ARG A 156 13.49 -3.60 -6.81
C ARG A 156 12.73 -4.89 -6.48
N GLU A 157 13.42 -5.94 -6.06
CA GLU A 157 12.86 -7.28 -5.84
C GLU A 157 12.76 -7.66 -4.34
N TYR A 158 12.76 -6.67 -3.44
CA TYR A 158 12.87 -6.88 -1.98
C TYR A 158 11.55 -7.28 -1.29
N ALA A 159 10.42 -7.39 -2.01
CA ALA A 159 9.08 -7.55 -1.40
C ALA A 159 8.97 -8.72 -0.42
N THR A 160 9.38 -9.92 -0.83
CA THR A 160 9.31 -11.12 0.02
C THR A 160 10.22 -10.98 1.24
N HIS A 161 11.38 -10.35 1.09
CA HIS A 161 12.33 -10.10 2.19
C HIS A 161 11.76 -9.09 3.19
N ALA A 162 11.19 -7.99 2.69
CA ALA A 162 10.52 -6.99 3.52
C ALA A 162 9.37 -7.58 4.35
N VAL A 163 8.52 -8.41 3.74
CA VAL A 163 7.43 -9.11 4.45
C VAL A 163 8.01 -10.10 5.46
N ARG A 164 9.04 -10.86 5.08
CA ARG A 164 9.71 -11.79 5.99
C ARG A 164 10.26 -11.08 7.22
N ASP A 165 10.96 -9.97 7.02
CA ASP A 165 11.60 -9.23 8.11
C ASP A 165 10.54 -8.61 9.03
N ALA A 166 9.47 -8.03 8.48
CA ALA A 166 8.36 -7.51 9.26
C ALA A 166 7.67 -8.60 10.11
N VAL A 167 7.45 -9.79 9.54
CA VAL A 167 6.87 -10.92 10.26
C VAL A 167 7.84 -11.45 11.32
N MET A 168 9.12 -11.60 11.00
CA MET A 168 10.14 -12.07 11.93
C MET A 168 10.33 -11.13 13.11
N ASP A 169 10.39 -9.82 12.88
CA ASP A 169 10.54 -8.81 13.94
C ASP A 169 9.34 -8.85 14.88
N GLY A 170 8.13 -8.91 14.32
CA GLY A 170 6.92 -9.02 15.14
C GLY A 170 6.84 -10.35 15.91
N LEU A 171 7.24 -11.47 15.31
CA LEU A 171 7.35 -12.75 16.04
C LEU A 171 8.40 -12.68 17.15
N ASN A 172 9.57 -12.09 16.89
CA ASN A 172 10.64 -11.94 17.88
C ASN A 172 10.20 -11.05 19.06
N MET A 173 9.38 -10.03 18.82
CA MET A 173 8.80 -9.20 19.88
C MET A 173 7.81 -9.98 20.76
N MET A 174 7.06 -10.92 20.19
CA MET A 174 6.07 -11.71 20.93
C MET A 174 6.66 -12.93 21.64
N ILE A 175 7.64 -13.58 21.00
CA ILE A 175 8.14 -14.91 21.38
C ILE A 175 9.55 -14.85 21.99
N GLY A 176 10.32 -13.81 21.66
CA GLY A 176 11.75 -13.71 21.93
C GLY A 176 12.61 -14.17 20.75
N TRP A 177 13.94 -14.02 20.89
CA TRP A 177 14.93 -14.25 19.83
C TRP A 177 15.12 -15.73 19.45
N ASP A 178 14.62 -16.66 20.27
CA ASP A 178 14.70 -18.11 20.07
C ASP A 178 13.53 -18.67 19.23
N ASN A 179 12.84 -17.84 18.46
CA ASN A 179 11.75 -18.26 17.58
C ASN A 179 12.22 -19.28 16.52
N ARG A 180 11.60 -20.47 16.50
CA ARG A 180 11.95 -21.56 15.58
C ARG A 180 11.15 -21.57 14.27
N LEU A 181 10.15 -20.71 14.11
CA LEU A 181 9.38 -20.62 12.87
C LEU A 181 10.24 -20.12 11.71
N GLN A 182 10.33 -20.92 10.65
CA GLN A 182 11.03 -20.53 9.43
C GLN A 182 10.07 -19.77 8.51
N VAL A 183 10.19 -18.44 8.49
CA VAL A 183 9.25 -17.60 7.75
C VAL A 183 9.35 -17.75 6.23
N TYR A 184 10.53 -17.95 5.63
CA TYR A 184 10.63 -18.13 4.16
C TYR A 184 9.81 -19.32 3.63
N PRO A 185 9.96 -20.56 4.16
CA PRO A 185 9.11 -21.68 3.76
C PRO A 185 7.60 -21.40 3.89
N ILE A 186 7.21 -20.64 4.92
CA ILE A 186 5.81 -20.25 5.13
C ILE A 186 5.35 -19.31 4.01
N LEU A 187 6.11 -18.25 3.73
CA LEU A 187 5.76 -17.28 2.68
C LEU A 187 5.72 -17.95 1.30
N ASP A 188 6.70 -18.82 1.00
CA ASP A 188 6.75 -19.57 -0.26
C ASP A 188 5.52 -20.48 -0.40
N ALA A 189 5.17 -21.23 0.65
CA ALA A 189 3.99 -22.09 0.66
C ALA A 189 2.70 -21.29 0.46
N VAL A 190 2.57 -20.11 1.11
CA VAL A 190 1.41 -19.24 0.95
C VAL A 190 1.25 -18.79 -0.50
N LEU A 191 2.33 -18.30 -1.13
CA LEU A 191 2.30 -17.86 -2.53
C LEU A 191 1.99 -19.01 -3.49
N GLU A 192 2.57 -20.19 -3.28
CA GLU A 192 2.34 -21.34 -4.14
C GLU A 192 0.93 -21.94 -3.96
N ILE A 193 0.41 -22.02 -2.74
CA ILE A 193 -0.99 -22.42 -2.49
C ILE A 193 -1.93 -21.41 -3.14
N SER A 194 -1.66 -20.10 -3.06
CA SER A 194 -2.51 -19.05 -3.66
C SER A 194 -2.71 -19.21 -5.17
N LYS A 195 -1.73 -19.81 -5.85
CA LYS A 195 -1.72 -20.09 -7.30
C LYS A 195 -2.21 -21.50 -7.67
N THR A 196 -2.55 -22.33 -6.69
CA THR A 196 -2.92 -23.74 -6.91
C THR A 196 -4.45 -23.91 -6.87
N PRO A 197 -5.14 -23.97 -8.03
CA PRO A 197 -6.55 -24.34 -8.05
C PRO A 197 -6.74 -25.83 -7.75
N GLU A 198 -7.85 -26.16 -7.09
CA GLU A 198 -8.29 -27.55 -6.87
C GLU A 198 -9.72 -27.67 -7.39
N GLU A 199 -9.98 -28.67 -8.25
CA GLU A 199 -11.26 -28.84 -8.93
C GLU A 199 -11.77 -27.57 -9.65
N GLY A 200 -10.84 -26.71 -10.11
CA GLY A 200 -11.15 -25.44 -10.78
C GLY A 200 -11.45 -24.27 -9.82
N ALA A 201 -11.48 -24.50 -8.51
CA ALA A 201 -11.72 -23.48 -7.50
C ALA A 201 -10.42 -22.95 -6.87
N TRP A 202 -10.33 -21.62 -6.77
CA TRP A 202 -9.26 -20.92 -6.06
C TRP A 202 -9.31 -21.19 -4.54
N PRO A 203 -8.16 -21.19 -3.83
CA PRO A 203 -8.08 -21.49 -2.41
C PRO A 203 -8.90 -20.53 -1.56
N ARG A 204 -9.60 -21.08 -0.55
CA ARG A 204 -10.32 -20.32 0.46
C ARG A 204 -10.08 -20.91 1.84
N GLY A 205 -10.24 -20.11 2.89
CA GLY A 205 -10.08 -20.56 4.28
C GLY A 205 -8.71 -20.19 4.87
N GLU A 206 -8.49 -20.56 6.12
CA GLU A 206 -7.34 -20.10 6.90
C GLU A 206 -6.32 -21.23 7.14
N LEU A 207 -5.05 -20.90 6.93
CA LEU A 207 -3.88 -21.70 7.31
C LEU A 207 -3.06 -20.94 8.34
N VAL A 208 -2.98 -21.49 9.54
CA VAL A 208 -2.35 -20.90 10.72
C VAL A 208 -1.02 -21.58 10.98
N PHE A 209 0.02 -20.79 11.21
CA PHE A 209 1.36 -21.22 11.57
C PHE A 209 1.67 -20.79 13.00
N VAL A 210 2.03 -21.76 13.83
CA VAL A 210 2.39 -21.56 15.23
C VAL A 210 3.67 -22.33 15.54
N GLU A 211 4.44 -21.86 16.50
CA GLU A 211 5.62 -22.62 16.93
C GLU A 211 5.20 -23.90 17.69
N GLU A 212 6.00 -24.96 17.57
CA GLU A 212 5.73 -26.28 18.14
C GLU A 212 5.34 -26.25 19.63
N ARG A 213 5.97 -25.37 20.42
CA ARG A 213 5.69 -25.20 21.86
C ARG A 213 4.27 -24.73 22.18
N PHE A 214 3.60 -24.06 21.24
CA PHE A 214 2.23 -23.54 21.42
C PHE A 214 1.17 -24.49 20.86
N LEU A 215 1.56 -25.63 20.27
CA LEU A 215 0.61 -26.61 19.72
C LEU A 215 -0.24 -27.30 20.81
N GLU A 216 0.18 -27.28 22.07
CA GLU A 216 -0.59 -27.85 23.18
C GLU A 216 -1.78 -26.97 23.57
N GLU A 217 -1.70 -25.67 23.29
CA GLU A 217 -2.76 -24.69 23.60
C GLU A 217 -3.89 -24.69 22.55
N ILE A 218 -3.68 -25.37 21.42
CA ILE A 218 -4.62 -25.32 20.30
C ILE A 218 -5.77 -26.32 20.48
N PRO A 219 -7.03 -25.87 20.37
CA PRO A 219 -8.21 -26.73 20.40
C PRO A 219 -8.37 -27.49 19.07
N PHE A 220 -7.58 -28.54 18.88
CA PHE A 220 -7.67 -29.40 17.70
C PHE A 220 -8.99 -30.17 17.67
N MET A 221 -9.71 -30.06 16.56
CA MET A 221 -10.83 -30.94 16.22
C MET A 221 -10.32 -32.28 15.69
N ALA A 222 -9.24 -32.25 14.93
CA ALA A 222 -8.58 -33.43 14.37
C ALA A 222 -7.07 -33.19 14.28
N ARG A 223 -6.27 -34.09 14.85
CA ARG A 223 -4.81 -34.10 14.71
C ARG A 223 -4.41 -35.21 13.75
N PHE A 224 -3.53 -34.90 12.80
CA PHE A 224 -2.99 -35.89 11.89
C PHE A 224 -1.85 -36.67 12.56
N PRO A 225 -1.79 -38.00 12.39
CA PRO A 225 -0.66 -38.81 12.86
C PRO A 225 0.65 -38.27 12.27
N ARG A 226 1.73 -38.22 13.07
CA ARG A 226 3.01 -37.61 12.66
C ARG A 226 3.56 -38.11 11.32
N LEU A 227 3.36 -39.39 10.99
CA LEU A 227 3.84 -40.00 9.75
C LEU A 227 2.97 -39.65 8.52
N GLU A 228 1.77 -39.11 8.74
CA GLU A 228 0.82 -38.74 7.69
C GLU A 228 0.72 -37.22 7.51
N GLN A 229 1.38 -36.44 8.36
CA GLN A 229 1.38 -34.98 8.28
C GLN A 229 2.02 -34.51 6.96
N PRO A 230 1.30 -33.77 6.11
CA PRO A 230 1.86 -33.20 4.90
C PRO A 230 2.99 -32.22 5.23
N ASP A 231 4.12 -32.32 4.53
CA ASP A 231 5.14 -31.26 4.54
C ASP A 231 4.55 -29.98 3.93
N ILE A 232 4.92 -28.82 4.48
CA ILE A 232 4.40 -27.52 4.05
C ILE A 232 4.71 -27.20 2.57
N LYS A 233 5.76 -27.82 2.02
CA LYS A 233 6.13 -27.72 0.60
C LYS A 233 5.21 -28.55 -0.31
N ASN A 234 4.43 -29.48 0.23
CA ASN A 234 3.45 -30.23 -0.54
C ASN A 234 2.15 -29.42 -0.71
N THR A 235 2.26 -28.33 -1.47
CA THR A 235 1.21 -27.32 -1.64
C THR A 235 -0.07 -27.90 -2.24
N LYS A 236 0.02 -28.91 -3.11
CA LYS A 236 -1.15 -29.63 -3.65
C LYS A 236 -1.90 -30.38 -2.56
N HIS A 237 -1.21 -31.06 -1.65
CA HIS A 237 -1.86 -31.78 -0.55
C HIS A 237 -2.50 -30.81 0.43
N ILE A 238 -1.80 -29.73 0.79
CA ILE A 238 -2.35 -28.70 1.70
C ILE A 238 -3.56 -28.03 1.06
N ARG A 239 -3.50 -27.67 -0.22
CA ARG A 239 -4.62 -27.10 -0.96
C ARG A 239 -5.86 -27.99 -0.93
N LYS A 240 -5.69 -29.31 -1.10
CA LYS A 240 -6.79 -30.29 -0.97
C LYS A 240 -7.40 -30.28 0.42
N LEU A 241 -6.57 -30.29 1.46
CA LEU A 241 -7.04 -30.27 2.85
C LEU A 241 -7.69 -28.93 3.22
N LEU A 242 -7.29 -27.83 2.57
CA LEU A 242 -7.88 -26.51 2.79
C LEU A 242 -9.40 -26.51 2.49
N GLN A 243 -9.87 -27.37 1.57
CA GLN A 243 -11.30 -27.56 1.31
C GLN A 243 -12.11 -27.95 2.56
N ALA A 244 -11.50 -28.65 3.52
CA ALA A 244 -12.18 -29.06 4.75
C ALA A 244 -12.50 -27.87 5.69
N VAL A 245 -11.85 -26.73 5.50
CA VAL A 245 -12.02 -25.53 6.32
C VAL A 245 -12.69 -24.37 5.58
N GLU A 246 -12.94 -24.51 4.28
CA GLU A 246 -13.65 -23.51 3.47
C GLU A 246 -15.05 -23.19 4.04
N TYR A 247 -15.42 -21.90 4.02
CA TYR A 247 -16.72 -21.39 4.47
C TYR A 247 -17.12 -21.82 5.90
N SER A 248 -16.14 -21.97 6.79
CA SER A 248 -16.36 -22.33 8.19
C SER A 248 -15.45 -21.55 9.13
N ASP A 249 -15.66 -21.69 10.43
CA ASP A 249 -14.82 -21.13 11.49
C ASP A 249 -13.65 -22.08 11.89
N ARG A 250 -13.36 -23.07 11.04
CA ARG A 250 -12.26 -24.02 11.22
C ARG A 250 -11.01 -23.48 10.55
N GLN A 251 -9.84 -23.86 11.07
CA GLN A 251 -8.55 -23.51 10.50
C GLN A 251 -7.67 -24.74 10.32
N LEU A 252 -6.87 -24.73 9.27
CA LEU A 252 -5.71 -25.61 9.17
C LEU A 252 -4.58 -25.08 10.06
N VAL A 253 -3.91 -25.95 10.79
CA VAL A 253 -2.82 -25.58 11.69
C VAL A 253 -1.52 -26.28 11.30
N SER A 254 -0.45 -25.52 11.17
CA SER A 254 0.90 -25.97 10.86
C SER A 254 1.89 -25.49 11.92
N ASP A 255 2.95 -26.27 12.13
CA ASP A 255 4.09 -25.91 12.97
C ASP A 255 5.20 -25.13 12.20
N GLY A 256 4.92 -24.75 10.95
CA GLY A 256 5.87 -24.14 10.01
C GLY A 256 6.67 -25.14 9.18
N ARG A 257 6.59 -26.45 9.45
CA ARG A 257 7.23 -27.52 8.67
C ARG A 257 6.22 -28.50 8.10
N SER A 258 5.25 -28.92 8.90
CA SER A 258 4.20 -29.84 8.50
C SER A 258 2.83 -29.31 8.91
N LEU A 259 1.79 -29.83 8.25
CA LEU A 259 0.41 -29.57 8.61
C LEU A 259 -0.01 -30.53 9.73
N VAL A 260 -0.32 -30.00 10.90
CA VAL A 260 -0.57 -30.75 12.14
C VAL A 260 -2.01 -31.24 12.24
N GLY A 261 -2.98 -30.46 11.76
CA GLY A 261 -4.39 -30.81 11.88
C GLY A 261 -5.36 -29.67 11.60
N ILE A 262 -6.60 -29.88 12.04
CA ILE A 262 -7.71 -28.93 11.94
C ILE A 262 -8.10 -28.50 13.35
N ALA A 263 -8.20 -27.19 13.57
CA ALA A 263 -8.60 -26.59 14.84
C ALA A 263 -9.84 -25.72 14.68
N ARG A 264 -10.49 -25.43 15.82
CA ARG A 264 -11.60 -24.48 15.91
C ARG A 264 -11.59 -23.86 17.30
N GLY A 265 -11.65 -22.53 17.37
CA GLY A 265 -11.71 -21.78 18.62
C GLY A 265 -10.58 -20.76 18.73
N ALA A 266 -10.25 -20.38 19.96
CA ALA A 266 -9.19 -19.43 20.23
C ALA A 266 -7.81 -20.02 19.86
N LEU A 267 -7.00 -19.22 19.18
CA LEU A 267 -5.63 -19.56 18.79
C LEU A 267 -4.65 -18.72 19.62
N PRO A 268 -3.41 -19.20 19.84
CA PRO A 268 -2.40 -18.44 20.56
C PRO A 268 -2.08 -17.12 19.84
N ASP A 269 -1.71 -16.10 20.62
CA ASP A 269 -1.41 -14.75 20.10
C ASP A 269 -0.16 -14.74 19.19
N CYS A 270 0.80 -15.62 19.44
CA CYS A 270 2.02 -15.76 18.66
C CYS A 270 1.84 -16.62 17.40
N ARG A 271 1.09 -16.11 16.41
CA ARG A 271 0.79 -16.84 15.17
C ARG A 271 0.93 -16.00 13.89
N VAL A 272 1.21 -16.69 12.80
CA VAL A 272 1.06 -16.17 11.43
C VAL A 272 -0.15 -16.84 10.79
N THR A 273 -1.02 -16.09 10.12
CA THR A 273 -2.22 -16.64 9.48
C THR A 273 -2.30 -16.21 8.03
N ALA A 274 -2.36 -17.18 7.12
CA ALA A 274 -2.71 -16.95 5.74
C ALA A 274 -4.22 -17.16 5.56
N ASP A 275 -4.94 -16.06 5.31
CA ASP A 275 -6.37 -16.04 5.01
C ASP A 275 -6.56 -16.01 3.49
N PHE A 276 -6.95 -17.15 2.91
CA PHE A 276 -7.22 -17.28 1.49
C PHE A 276 -8.68 -16.89 1.18
N ARG A 277 -8.87 -15.98 0.22
CA ARG A 277 -10.19 -15.45 -0.20
C ARG A 277 -10.50 -15.69 -1.68
N GLY A 278 -9.94 -16.75 -2.24
CA GLY A 278 -10.03 -17.11 -3.66
C GLY A 278 -8.82 -16.56 -4.42
N SER A 279 -9.05 -15.61 -5.32
CA SER A 279 -8.02 -15.02 -6.19
C SER A 279 -7.00 -14.14 -5.45
N TYR A 280 -7.12 -13.99 -4.14
CA TYR A 280 -6.23 -13.21 -3.29
C TYR A 280 -6.37 -13.68 -1.84
N GLY A 281 -5.48 -13.22 -0.97
CA GLY A 281 -5.58 -13.43 0.46
C GLY A 281 -4.80 -12.40 1.25
N PHE A 282 -4.76 -12.60 2.57
CA PHE A 282 -4.06 -11.73 3.52
C PHE A 282 -3.16 -12.54 4.43
N LEU A 283 -1.97 -12.01 4.68
CA LEU A 283 -1.06 -12.51 5.69
C LEU A 283 -1.26 -11.67 6.95
N HIS A 284 -1.60 -12.33 8.06
CA HIS A 284 -1.80 -11.71 9.35
C HIS A 284 -0.73 -12.17 10.33
N LEU A 285 -0.32 -11.26 11.21
CA LEU A 285 0.49 -11.53 12.39
C LEU A 285 -0.34 -11.21 13.62
N ASN A 286 -0.60 -12.22 14.46
CA ASN A 286 -1.50 -12.09 15.61
C ASN A 286 -2.86 -11.44 15.25
N GLY A 287 -3.47 -11.86 14.14
CA GLY A 287 -4.73 -11.31 13.63
C GLY A 287 -4.63 -9.91 12.99
N SER A 288 -3.51 -9.20 13.12
CA SER A 288 -3.30 -7.91 12.44
C SER A 288 -2.75 -8.12 11.03
N PRO A 289 -3.31 -7.47 9.99
CA PRO A 289 -2.86 -7.67 8.61
C PRO A 289 -1.47 -7.07 8.38
N VAL A 290 -0.55 -7.85 7.83
CA VAL A 290 0.81 -7.41 7.45
C VAL A 290 0.83 -7.00 5.98
N CYS A 291 0.30 -7.84 5.10
CA CYS A 291 0.24 -7.60 3.66
C CYS A 291 -0.87 -8.45 3.03
N SER A 292 -1.26 -8.14 1.79
CA SER A 292 -2.05 -9.06 0.96
C SER A 292 -1.16 -9.86 0.02
N PHE A 293 -1.72 -10.91 -0.56
CA PHE A 293 -1.07 -11.68 -1.62
C PHE A 293 -2.06 -12.03 -2.73
N SER A 294 -1.54 -12.08 -3.96
CA SER A 294 -2.27 -12.46 -5.18
C SER A 294 -1.27 -12.68 -6.30
N ASP A 295 -1.64 -13.47 -7.31
CA ASP A 295 -0.83 -13.68 -8.51
C ASP A 295 0.64 -14.08 -8.20
N GLY A 296 0.83 -14.76 -7.07
CA GLY A 296 2.14 -15.19 -6.60
C GLY A 296 3.07 -14.10 -6.10
N ARG A 297 2.54 -12.94 -5.70
CA ARG A 297 3.30 -11.84 -5.11
C ARG A 297 2.60 -11.31 -3.87
N PHE A 298 3.39 -10.66 -3.01
CA PHE A 298 2.88 -9.87 -1.89
C PHE A 298 2.62 -8.43 -2.31
N HIS A 299 1.63 -7.80 -1.69
CA HIS A 299 1.27 -6.40 -1.89
C HIS A 299 0.95 -5.74 -0.54
N SER A 300 1.20 -4.44 -0.39
CA SER A 300 0.86 -3.74 0.86
C SER A 300 -0.63 -3.49 1.00
N THR A 301 -1.41 -3.55 -0.07
CA THR A 301 -2.81 -3.10 -0.07
C THR A 301 -3.74 -4.00 0.77
N ASN A 302 -4.63 -3.37 1.52
CA ASN A 302 -5.79 -3.96 2.18
C ASN A 302 -6.96 -4.17 1.21
N ARG A 303 -6.76 -3.79 -0.07
CA ARG A 303 -7.68 -3.90 -1.20
C ARG A 303 -8.96 -3.06 -1.06
N ARG A 304 -8.94 -2.02 -0.21
CA ARG A 304 -9.97 -0.97 -0.17
C ARG A 304 -9.66 0.13 -1.18
N ALA A 305 -10.70 0.70 -1.76
CA ALA A 305 -10.60 1.82 -2.67
C ALA A 305 -9.86 3.02 -2.04
N LYS A 306 -8.93 3.59 -2.79
CA LYS A 306 -8.32 4.89 -2.49
C LYS A 306 -9.29 5.99 -2.93
N LEU A 307 -9.90 6.68 -1.97
CA LEU A 307 -10.84 7.77 -2.23
C LEU A 307 -10.26 9.16 -1.89
N VAL A 308 -8.94 9.28 -1.82
CA VAL A 308 -8.25 10.53 -1.48
C VAL A 308 -8.61 11.64 -2.47
N GLN A 309 -8.62 11.34 -3.78
CA GLN A 309 -8.97 12.34 -4.79
C GLN A 309 -10.43 12.80 -4.69
N LEU A 310 -11.32 11.91 -4.25
CA LEU A 310 -12.71 12.27 -3.97
C LEU A 310 -12.78 13.21 -2.76
N GLU A 311 -12.06 12.90 -1.69
CA GLU A 311 -12.00 13.72 -0.49
C GLU A 311 -11.46 15.12 -0.80
N GLU A 312 -10.33 15.22 -1.50
CA GLU A 312 -9.74 16.49 -1.95
C GLU A 312 -10.68 17.29 -2.85
N ALA A 313 -11.34 16.64 -3.81
CA ALA A 313 -12.30 17.30 -4.70
C ALA A 313 -13.53 17.82 -3.96
N LEU A 314 -14.03 17.07 -2.96
CA LEU A 314 -15.14 17.53 -2.12
C LEU A 314 -14.71 18.69 -1.20
N LEU A 315 -13.51 18.64 -0.62
CA LEU A 315 -12.97 19.71 0.23
C LEU A 315 -12.68 21.01 -0.54
N SER A 316 -12.28 20.91 -1.80
CA SER A 316 -12.00 22.07 -2.67
C SER A 316 -13.24 22.64 -3.36
N SER A 317 -14.37 21.94 -3.30
CA SER A 317 -15.63 22.37 -3.90
C SER A 317 -16.32 23.48 -3.09
N SER A 318 -17.34 24.11 -3.68
CA SER A 318 -18.14 25.17 -3.03
C SER A 318 -19.19 24.67 -2.03
N VAL A 319 -19.26 23.35 -1.75
CA VAL A 319 -20.24 22.81 -0.79
C VAL A 319 -19.74 22.92 0.65
N ASP A 320 -20.68 23.00 1.59
CA ASP A 320 -20.36 23.04 3.01
C ASP A 320 -19.65 21.77 3.49
N SER A 321 -18.76 21.90 4.48
CA SER A 321 -17.95 20.80 5.01
C SER A 321 -18.81 19.64 5.54
N SER A 322 -19.97 19.94 6.13
CA SER A 322 -20.91 18.92 6.62
C SER A 322 -21.51 18.07 5.49
N VAL A 323 -21.79 18.72 4.35
CA VAL A 323 -22.32 18.08 3.14
C VAL A 323 -21.24 17.25 2.47
N ALA A 324 -20.04 17.80 2.31
CA ALA A 324 -18.87 17.09 1.77
C ALA A 324 -18.59 15.81 2.56
N HIS A 325 -18.57 15.87 3.89
CA HIS A 325 -18.38 14.70 4.74
C HIS A 325 -19.49 13.64 4.56
N THR A 326 -20.75 14.09 4.43
CA THR A 326 -21.89 13.19 4.24
C THR A 326 -21.82 12.47 2.89
N LEU A 327 -21.54 13.20 1.81
CA LEU A 327 -21.34 12.64 0.47
C LEU A 327 -20.16 11.66 0.44
N PHE A 328 -19.05 12.00 1.06
CA PHE A 328 -17.89 11.12 1.15
C PHE A 328 -18.24 9.80 1.84
N ARG A 329 -18.93 9.85 2.99
CA ARG A 329 -19.35 8.66 3.75
C ARG A 329 -20.28 7.76 2.95
N ILE A 330 -21.30 8.34 2.30
CA ILE A 330 -22.24 7.61 1.44
C ILE A 330 -21.49 6.94 0.28
N THR A 331 -20.66 7.72 -0.43
CA THR A 331 -19.91 7.25 -1.59
C THR A 331 -18.95 6.12 -1.20
N ALA A 332 -18.18 6.29 -0.13
CA ALA A 332 -17.27 5.27 0.39
C ALA A 332 -18.00 3.97 0.76
N ALA A 333 -19.17 4.06 1.41
CA ALA A 333 -19.96 2.89 1.74
C ALA A 333 -20.45 2.12 0.50
N ILE A 334 -20.85 2.82 -0.56
CA ILE A 334 -21.29 2.18 -1.81
C ILE A 334 -20.10 1.58 -2.55
N VAL A 335 -18.99 2.31 -2.68
CA VAL A 335 -17.76 1.86 -3.34
C VAL A 335 -17.22 0.60 -2.66
N HIS A 336 -17.07 0.59 -1.34
CA HIS A 336 -16.59 -0.59 -0.61
C HIS A 336 -17.54 -1.78 -0.74
N GLY A 337 -18.85 -1.55 -0.74
CA GLY A 337 -19.84 -2.60 -0.99
C GLY A 337 -19.72 -3.22 -2.40
N ALA A 338 -19.36 -2.40 -3.39
CA ALA A 338 -19.12 -2.85 -4.77
C ALA A 338 -17.81 -3.67 -4.89
N GLU A 339 -16.75 -3.24 -4.22
CA GLU A 339 -15.46 -3.95 -4.16
C GLU A 339 -15.58 -5.33 -3.50
N GLU A 340 -16.26 -5.41 -2.36
CA GLU A 340 -16.49 -6.67 -1.62
C GLU A 340 -17.22 -7.69 -2.50
N LYS A 341 -18.19 -7.22 -3.30
CA LYS A 341 -19.03 -8.06 -4.17
C LYS A 341 -18.48 -8.18 -5.60
N LYS A 342 -17.30 -7.61 -5.89
CA LYS A 342 -16.60 -7.64 -7.19
C LYS A 342 -17.48 -7.21 -8.38
N HIS A 343 -18.25 -6.14 -8.23
CA HIS A 343 -18.97 -5.54 -9.37
C HIS A 343 -18.49 -4.11 -9.61
N GLY A 344 -18.49 -3.70 -10.88
CA GLY A 344 -18.29 -2.29 -11.22
C GLY A 344 -19.56 -1.49 -10.96
N CYS A 345 -19.41 -0.20 -10.71
CA CYS A 345 -20.52 0.74 -10.60
C CYS A 345 -20.06 2.17 -10.96
N THR A 346 -21.02 3.05 -11.25
CA THR A 346 -20.77 4.46 -11.53
C THR A 346 -21.64 5.31 -10.61
N LEU A 347 -21.06 6.30 -9.95
CA LEU A 347 -21.74 7.21 -9.05
C LEU A 347 -21.55 8.64 -9.57
N VAL A 348 -22.65 9.33 -9.87
CA VAL A 348 -22.67 10.77 -10.18
C VAL A 348 -23.02 11.51 -8.91
N LEU A 349 -22.06 12.29 -8.40
CA LEU A 349 -22.28 13.23 -7.31
C LEU A 349 -22.59 14.60 -7.92
N ASP A 350 -23.81 15.05 -7.68
CA ASP A 350 -24.34 16.30 -8.21
C ASP A 350 -24.24 17.40 -7.16
N LEU A 351 -23.30 18.32 -7.37
CA LEU A 351 -23.00 19.41 -6.44
C LEU A 351 -23.84 20.67 -6.71
N ASN A 352 -24.72 20.65 -7.73
CA ASN A 352 -25.63 21.75 -8.02
C ASN A 352 -26.65 21.92 -6.89
N GLU A 353 -27.14 23.15 -6.66
CA GLU A 353 -28.23 23.42 -5.70
C GLU A 353 -29.50 22.64 -6.04
N THR A 354 -29.81 22.58 -7.34
CA THR A 354 -30.90 21.77 -7.89
C THR A 354 -30.29 20.66 -8.75
N PRO A 355 -30.56 19.37 -8.44
CA PRO A 355 -30.03 18.26 -9.23
C PRO A 355 -30.40 18.38 -10.70
N ILE A 356 -29.44 18.10 -11.58
CA ILE A 356 -29.67 18.12 -13.02
C ILE A 356 -30.54 16.94 -13.45
N ALA A 357 -31.26 17.10 -14.56
CA ALA A 357 -32.02 16.00 -15.13
C ALA A 357 -31.08 15.05 -15.89
N ILE A 358 -30.95 13.81 -15.40
CA ILE A 358 -30.20 12.75 -16.07
C ILE A 358 -31.19 11.66 -16.52
N SER A 359 -31.04 11.19 -17.75
CA SER A 359 -31.79 10.04 -18.26
C SER A 359 -31.50 8.82 -17.40
N GLY A 360 -32.53 8.20 -16.81
CA GLY A 360 -32.39 7.07 -15.90
C GLY A 360 -33.74 6.66 -15.31
N GLN A 361 -33.76 5.65 -14.45
CA GLN A 361 -34.96 5.23 -13.74
C GLN A 361 -35.24 6.20 -12.58
N GLU A 362 -36.39 6.86 -12.65
CA GLU A 362 -36.89 7.74 -11.61
C GLU A 362 -37.52 6.96 -10.46
N LEU A 363 -37.40 7.51 -9.26
CA LEU A 363 -38.09 7.09 -8.06
C LEU A 363 -39.20 8.10 -7.77
N ASP A 364 -40.34 7.65 -7.23
CA ASP A 364 -41.44 8.54 -6.83
C ASP A 364 -40.97 9.62 -5.84
N ARG A 365 -40.00 9.25 -4.98
CA ARG A 365 -39.32 10.18 -4.08
C ARG A 365 -37.83 9.84 -3.98
N PRO A 366 -36.94 10.85 -3.90
CA PRO A 366 -35.53 10.61 -3.63
C PRO A 366 -35.32 9.90 -2.29
N LEU A 367 -34.41 8.92 -2.25
CA LEU A 367 -34.13 8.14 -1.04
C LEU A 367 -33.04 8.82 -0.21
N ASP A 368 -33.26 8.98 1.10
CA ASP A 368 -32.26 9.53 2.00
C ASP A 368 -31.18 8.49 2.34
N LEU A 369 -29.97 8.67 1.79
CA LEU A 369 -28.89 7.69 1.94
C LEU A 369 -28.19 7.79 3.30
N GLN A 370 -28.63 8.68 4.18
CA GLN A 370 -28.25 8.66 5.60
C GLN A 370 -28.99 7.58 6.38
N ASP A 371 -30.14 7.11 5.87
CA ASP A 371 -30.82 5.93 6.41
C ASP A 371 -30.07 4.65 5.98
N PRO A 372 -29.62 3.81 6.93
CA PRO A 372 -28.91 2.57 6.61
C PRO A 372 -29.66 1.63 5.67
N ALA A 373 -31.00 1.57 5.74
CA ALA A 373 -31.81 0.70 4.89
C ALA A 373 -31.80 1.17 3.43
N TYR A 374 -31.89 2.48 3.20
CA TYR A 374 -31.81 3.06 1.86
C TYR A 374 -30.39 3.02 1.32
N LEU A 375 -29.37 3.16 2.15
CA LEU A 375 -27.99 2.97 1.75
C LEU A 375 -27.71 1.53 1.29
N ASP A 376 -28.25 0.52 1.98
CA ASP A 376 -28.12 -0.88 1.56
C ASP A 376 -28.88 -1.18 0.25
N LEU A 377 -30.06 -0.56 0.07
CA LEU A 377 -30.76 -0.60 -1.20
C LEU A 377 -29.93 0.06 -2.32
N ALA A 378 -29.32 1.21 -2.08
CA ALA A 378 -28.45 1.89 -3.05
C ALA A 378 -27.24 1.02 -3.45
N LYS A 379 -26.61 0.31 -2.50
CA LYS A 379 -25.57 -0.69 -2.81
C LYS A 379 -26.07 -1.79 -3.74
N SER A 380 -27.34 -2.19 -3.61
CA SER A 380 -27.95 -3.18 -4.49
C SER A 380 -28.29 -2.60 -5.87
N LEU A 381 -28.81 -1.36 -5.92
CA LEU A 381 -29.08 -0.64 -7.17
C LEU A 381 -27.81 -0.32 -7.96
N ALA A 382 -26.66 -0.13 -7.28
CA ALA A 382 -25.36 0.08 -7.92
C ALA A 382 -24.89 -1.08 -8.82
N LYS A 383 -25.54 -2.25 -8.74
CA LYS A 383 -25.28 -3.40 -9.62
C LYS A 383 -25.99 -3.30 -10.97
N VAL A 384 -27.04 -2.48 -11.04
CA VAL A 384 -27.79 -2.24 -12.28
C VAL A 384 -26.89 -1.47 -13.24
N ASP A 385 -27.01 -1.74 -14.53
CA ASP A 385 -26.19 -1.05 -15.53
C ASP A 385 -26.59 0.43 -15.64
N GLY A 386 -25.59 1.29 -15.84
CA GLY A 386 -25.72 2.75 -15.71
C GLY A 386 -25.16 3.30 -14.40
N ALA A 387 -25.53 4.53 -14.06
CA ALA A 387 -25.03 5.24 -12.88
C ALA A 387 -26.10 5.50 -11.82
N LEU A 388 -25.66 5.68 -10.57
CA LEU A 388 -26.47 6.26 -9.50
C LEU A 388 -26.30 7.77 -9.50
N HIS A 389 -27.40 8.52 -9.39
CA HIS A 389 -27.38 9.98 -9.30
C HIS A 389 -27.69 10.40 -7.87
N ILE A 390 -26.67 10.93 -7.20
CA ILE A 390 -26.71 11.32 -5.79
C ILE A 390 -26.55 12.84 -5.73
N GLY A 391 -27.52 13.53 -5.13
CA GLY A 391 -27.48 14.98 -4.95
C GLY A 391 -26.68 15.40 -3.74
N ARG A 392 -26.25 16.66 -3.70
CA ARG A 392 -25.64 17.29 -2.52
C ARG A 392 -26.52 17.27 -1.26
N ASP A 393 -27.80 16.95 -1.40
CA ASP A 393 -28.73 16.72 -0.29
C ASP A 393 -28.55 15.33 0.38
N GLY A 394 -27.60 14.52 -0.10
CA GLY A 394 -27.35 13.17 0.40
C GLY A 394 -28.41 12.17 -0.03
N ARG A 395 -29.19 12.47 -1.07
CA ARG A 395 -30.28 11.62 -1.55
C ARG A 395 -29.97 10.98 -2.90
N LEU A 396 -30.47 9.76 -3.09
CA LEU A 396 -30.50 9.10 -4.39
C LEU A 396 -31.72 9.58 -5.18
N HIS A 397 -31.48 10.31 -6.27
CA HIS A 397 -32.54 10.84 -7.13
C HIS A 397 -32.93 9.86 -8.22
N ARG A 398 -31.95 9.19 -8.84
CA ARG A 398 -32.14 8.27 -9.96
C ARG A 398 -31.11 7.14 -9.94
N PHE A 399 -31.44 6.03 -10.57
CA PHE A 399 -30.50 4.93 -10.83
C PHE A 399 -30.58 4.47 -12.28
N ALA A 400 -29.64 3.62 -12.71
CA ALA A 400 -29.51 3.22 -14.12
C ALA A 400 -29.37 4.43 -15.07
N CYS A 401 -28.67 5.46 -14.62
CA CYS A 401 -28.52 6.70 -15.37
C CYS A 401 -27.58 6.51 -16.57
N LEU A 402 -27.95 7.07 -17.71
CA LEU A 402 -27.16 7.08 -18.94
C LEU A 402 -26.33 8.37 -18.97
N LEU A 403 -25.01 8.21 -19.05
CA LEU A 403 -24.07 9.32 -19.10
C LEU A 403 -23.70 9.59 -20.56
N ASP A 404 -24.48 10.45 -21.19
CA ASP A 404 -24.23 10.89 -22.57
C ASP A 404 -23.19 12.01 -22.62
N GLY A 405 -22.54 12.23 -23.76
CA GLY A 405 -21.63 13.36 -23.92
C GLY A 405 -20.80 13.24 -25.20
N ARG A 406 -20.23 14.37 -25.62
CA ARG A 406 -19.36 14.45 -26.81
C ARG A 406 -18.00 13.85 -26.53
N ALA A 407 -17.34 13.39 -27.60
CA ALA A 407 -15.99 12.84 -27.48
C ALA A 407 -15.00 13.89 -26.97
N VAL A 408 -14.11 13.48 -26.05
CA VAL A 408 -13.10 14.35 -25.44
C VAL A 408 -11.68 13.83 -25.72
N PRO A 409 -10.67 14.71 -25.84
CA PRO A 409 -9.29 14.28 -26.12
C PRO A 409 -8.68 13.34 -25.06
N GLY A 410 -9.18 13.40 -23.82
CA GLY A 410 -8.68 12.60 -22.68
C GLY A 410 -9.21 11.16 -22.62
N GLU A 411 -9.96 10.69 -23.61
CA GLU A 411 -10.46 9.31 -23.64
C GLU A 411 -9.34 8.27 -23.71
N ASP A 412 -9.50 7.19 -22.95
CA ASP A 412 -8.55 6.08 -22.92
C ASP A 412 -9.23 4.80 -23.43
N ARG A 413 -8.78 4.32 -24.60
CA ARG A 413 -9.28 3.07 -25.21
C ARG A 413 -8.89 1.82 -24.45
N ALA A 414 -7.90 1.90 -23.55
CA ALA A 414 -7.55 0.80 -22.65
C ALA A 414 -8.54 0.69 -21.47
N ARG A 415 -9.36 1.72 -21.23
CA ARG A 415 -10.38 1.74 -20.17
C ARG A 415 -11.77 1.42 -20.73
N GLY A 416 -12.65 0.96 -19.85
CA GLY A 416 -14.01 0.54 -20.20
C GLY A 416 -14.98 1.68 -20.53
N ALA A 417 -16.18 1.33 -20.99
CA ALA A 417 -17.22 2.28 -21.38
C ALA A 417 -17.65 3.21 -20.24
N ARG A 418 -17.75 2.72 -19.00
CA ARG A 418 -18.12 3.54 -17.82
C ARG A 418 -17.15 4.70 -17.60
N PHE A 419 -15.84 4.43 -17.71
CA PHE A 419 -14.79 5.44 -17.57
C PHE A 419 -14.89 6.51 -18.66
N ASN A 420 -14.96 6.10 -19.92
CA ASN A 420 -15.04 7.05 -21.03
C ASN A 420 -16.36 7.84 -21.03
N SER A 421 -17.48 7.23 -20.62
CA SER A 421 -18.76 7.95 -20.48
C SER A 421 -18.72 9.01 -19.37
N ALA A 422 -18.07 8.69 -18.24
CA ALA A 422 -17.85 9.65 -17.16
C ALA A 422 -16.98 10.84 -17.58
N LEU A 423 -15.92 10.61 -18.37
CA LEU A 423 -15.10 11.69 -18.94
C LEU A 423 -15.94 12.63 -19.81
N ARG A 424 -16.71 12.08 -20.75
CA ARG A 424 -17.53 12.88 -21.66
C ARG A 424 -18.60 13.68 -20.90
N PHE A 425 -19.28 13.04 -19.96
CA PHE A 425 -20.37 13.67 -19.21
C PHE A 425 -19.87 14.79 -18.31
N THR A 426 -18.77 14.58 -17.57
CA THR A 426 -18.21 15.62 -16.68
C THR A 426 -17.56 16.77 -17.44
N ALA A 427 -17.16 16.58 -18.71
CA ALA A 427 -16.64 17.66 -19.55
C ALA A 427 -17.73 18.68 -19.97
N GLU A 428 -19.00 18.27 -19.92
CA GLU A 428 -20.15 19.13 -20.23
C GLU A 428 -20.82 19.67 -18.94
N HIS A 429 -20.39 19.20 -17.76
CA HIS A 429 -21.03 19.50 -16.48
C HIS A 429 -19.99 19.73 -15.35
N ASP A 430 -19.58 20.98 -15.17
CA ASP A 430 -18.50 21.38 -14.25
C ASP A 430 -18.78 21.14 -12.76
N GLN A 431 -20.06 21.09 -12.37
CA GLN A 431 -20.50 20.86 -10.98
C GLN A 431 -20.81 19.39 -10.66
N LEU A 432 -20.39 18.47 -11.53
CA LEU A 432 -20.52 17.04 -11.28
C LEU A 432 -19.16 16.42 -10.99
N LEU A 433 -19.17 15.50 -10.05
CA LEU A 433 -18.07 14.60 -9.80
C LEU A 433 -18.54 13.18 -10.03
N VAL A 434 -17.81 12.42 -10.85
CA VAL A 434 -18.18 11.04 -11.18
C VAL A 434 -17.13 10.08 -10.63
N VAL A 435 -17.59 9.11 -9.83
CA VAL A 435 -16.78 8.02 -9.30
C VAL A 435 -17.08 6.76 -10.09
N VAL A 436 -16.06 6.19 -10.72
CA VAL A 436 -16.16 4.93 -11.47
C VAL A 436 -15.40 3.85 -10.72
N VAL A 437 -16.13 2.83 -10.25
CA VAL A 437 -15.54 1.62 -9.68
C VAL A 437 -15.44 0.58 -10.79
N SER A 438 -14.23 0.18 -11.12
CA SER A 438 -14.03 -0.87 -12.12
C SER A 438 -14.13 -2.26 -11.48
N SER A 439 -14.50 -3.26 -12.28
CA SER A 439 -14.59 -4.66 -11.82
C SER A 439 -13.23 -5.25 -11.43
N ASP A 440 -12.14 -4.71 -11.99
CA ASP A 440 -10.75 -5.02 -11.63
C ASP A 440 -10.22 -4.16 -10.47
N ARG A 441 -11.11 -3.39 -9.80
CA ARG A 441 -10.92 -2.63 -8.56
C ARG A 441 -10.21 -1.26 -8.57
N PRO A 442 -9.64 -0.69 -9.65
CA PRO A 442 -9.28 0.71 -9.62
C PRO A 442 -10.56 1.56 -9.50
N VAL A 443 -10.52 2.52 -8.58
CA VAL A 443 -11.51 3.58 -8.49
C VAL A 443 -10.95 4.82 -9.16
N SER A 444 -11.71 5.37 -10.09
CA SER A 444 -11.37 6.61 -10.80
C SER A 444 -12.33 7.70 -10.37
N VAL A 445 -11.78 8.85 -10.02
CA VAL A 445 -12.56 10.06 -9.72
C VAL A 445 -12.37 11.01 -10.89
N ILE A 446 -13.46 11.48 -11.47
CA ILE A 446 -13.46 12.25 -12.71
C ILE A 446 -14.27 13.53 -12.50
N GLN A 447 -13.71 14.66 -12.94
CA GLN A 447 -14.35 15.98 -12.91
C GLN A 447 -13.86 16.81 -14.09
N GLY A 448 -14.73 17.60 -14.72
CA GLY A 448 -14.35 18.49 -15.82
C GLY A 448 -13.70 17.78 -17.03
N GLY A 449 -14.03 16.51 -17.27
CA GLY A 449 -13.46 15.74 -18.38
C GLY A 449 -12.05 15.23 -18.14
N VAL A 450 -11.54 15.26 -16.91
CA VAL A 450 -10.23 14.71 -16.53
C VAL A 450 -10.33 13.76 -15.35
N GLU A 451 -9.54 12.68 -15.38
CA GLU A 451 -9.34 11.82 -14.21
C GLU A 451 -8.44 12.55 -13.21
N LEU A 452 -8.95 12.75 -12.00
CA LEU A 452 -8.18 13.30 -10.89
C LEU A 452 -7.14 12.26 -10.49
N THR A 453 -5.87 12.53 -10.79
CA THR A 453 -4.75 11.66 -10.43
C THR A 453 -3.69 12.46 -9.68
N ALA A 454 -3.11 11.86 -8.64
CA ALA A 454 -2.02 12.48 -7.87
C ALA A 454 -0.65 12.37 -8.59
N VAL A 455 -0.58 11.75 -9.78
CA VAL A 455 0.69 11.37 -10.41
C VAL A 455 1.00 12.25 -11.60
N CYS A 456 1.92 13.20 -11.42
CA CYS A 456 2.61 13.83 -12.53
C CYS A 456 3.61 12.83 -13.12
N ARG A 457 3.33 12.28 -14.32
CA ARG A 457 4.25 11.37 -15.05
C ARG A 457 5.44 12.09 -15.70
N TRP A 458 5.93 13.18 -15.11
CA TRP A 458 7.15 13.81 -15.59
C TRP A 458 8.34 13.07 -15.00
N LYS A 459 9.15 12.45 -15.87
CA LYS A 459 10.48 11.95 -15.47
C LYS A 459 11.35 13.16 -15.15
N PRO A 460 11.78 13.35 -13.90
CA PRO A 460 12.77 14.36 -13.59
C PRO A 460 14.09 13.93 -14.23
N SER A 461 14.72 14.82 -14.99
CA SER A 461 16.06 14.58 -15.53
C SER A 461 17.07 14.69 -14.38
N PHE A 462 17.37 13.57 -13.74
CA PHE A 462 18.42 13.51 -12.72
C PHE A 462 19.78 13.74 -13.38
N SER A 463 20.45 14.85 -13.06
CA SER A 463 21.78 15.13 -13.58
C SER A 463 22.83 14.48 -12.68
N PHE A 464 23.52 13.46 -13.20
CA PHE A 464 24.57 12.75 -12.47
C PHE A 464 25.85 13.58 -12.23
N THR A 465 25.99 14.74 -12.89
CA THR A 465 27.21 15.55 -12.88
C THR A 465 27.26 16.55 -11.73
N THR A 466 26.11 16.94 -11.16
CA THR A 466 26.01 17.91 -10.07
C THR A 466 25.52 17.24 -8.80
N PRO A 467 26.12 17.54 -7.63
CA PRO A 467 25.61 17.00 -6.37
C PRO A 467 24.18 17.50 -6.10
N PRO A 468 23.33 16.72 -5.41
CA PRO A 468 22.00 17.16 -5.01
C PRO A 468 22.06 18.50 -4.26
N PRO A 469 21.08 19.41 -4.45
CA PRO A 469 21.10 20.73 -3.82
C PRO A 469 21.12 20.64 -2.28
N THR A 470 21.53 21.73 -1.62
CA THR A 470 21.37 21.83 -0.17
C THR A 470 19.89 21.99 0.16
N LEU A 471 19.48 21.57 1.35
CA LEU A 471 18.11 21.74 1.83
C LEU A 471 17.71 23.22 1.86
N SER A 472 18.63 24.11 2.22
CA SER A 472 18.40 25.56 2.20
C SER A 472 18.07 26.08 0.79
N ASP A 473 18.84 25.66 -0.22
CA ASP A 473 18.59 26.06 -1.61
C ASP A 473 17.25 25.51 -2.11
N TRP A 474 16.96 24.24 -1.82
CA TRP A 474 15.72 23.59 -2.26
C TRP A 474 14.45 24.21 -1.66
N ILE A 475 14.50 24.61 -0.38
CA ILE A 475 13.40 25.36 0.26
C ILE A 475 13.23 26.72 -0.40
N SER A 476 14.31 27.40 -0.80
CA SER A 476 14.21 28.71 -1.46
C SER A 476 13.61 28.67 -2.86
N TRP A 477 13.50 27.50 -3.48
CA TRP A 477 12.92 27.31 -4.82
C TRP A 477 11.41 27.06 -4.81
N GLY A 478 10.84 26.72 -3.64
CA GLY A 478 9.39 26.59 -3.44
C GLY A 478 8.82 27.88 -2.87
#